data_AF-A0A3M7RJ31-F1
#
_entry.id   AF-A0A3M7RJ31-F1
#
_cell.length_a   1.000
_cell.length_b   1.000
_cell.length_c   1.000
_cell.angle_alpha   90.00
_cell.angle_beta   90.00
_cell.angle_gamma   90.00
#
_symmetry.space_group_name_H-M   'P 1'
#
loop_
_entity.id
_entity.type
_entity.pdbx_description
1 polymer ?
#
loop_
_entity_poly.entity_id
_entity_poly.type
_entity_poly.pdbx_seq_one_letter_code
_entity_poly.pdbx_strand_id
1 'polypeptide(L)' 'MWMHCVQLIENLVILGDFNIDFNRENNFKYLDTLRVNLNMTPVFSKCLTFKDLSQLDWCLTNKSNPFGQIKSFQILVPH' A
#
# COMPACT_ATOMS: atom_id res chain seq x y z
N MET A 1 -2.14 -9.03 -10.67
CA MET A 1 -2.81 -8.05 -9.81
C MET A 1 -3.95 -8.72 -9.07
N TRP A 2 -3.68 -9.09 -7.81
CA TRP A 2 -4.70 -9.58 -6.87
C TRP A 2 -5.00 -8.47 -5.87
N MET A 3 -6.28 -8.22 -5.60
CA MET A 3 -6.74 -7.15 -4.70
C MET A 3 -7.78 -7.68 -3.71
N HIS A 4 -7.61 -7.32 -2.45
CA HIS A 4 -8.57 -7.53 -1.37
C HIS A 4 -9.03 -6.18 -0.81
N CYS A 5 -10.34 -5.96 -0.77
CA CYS A 5 -10.94 -4.77 -0.18
C CYS A 5 -11.48 -5.10 1.21
N VAL A 6 -11.07 -4.33 2.22
CA VAL A 6 -11.55 -4.46 3.59
C VAL A 6 -12.17 -3.14 4.02
N GLN A 7 -13.46 -3.16 4.34
CA GLN A 7 -14.19 -2.01 4.86
C GLN A 7 -14.41 -2.16 6.37
N LEU A 8 -13.88 -1.23 7.17
CA LEU A 8 -14.01 -1.18 8.62
C LEU A 8 -14.80 0.06 9.01
N ILE A 9 -16.15 -0.04 9.07
CA ILE A 9 -17.17 0.91 9.56
C ILE A 9 -17.08 2.37 8.99
N GLU A 10 -15.90 2.99 8.93
CA GLU A 10 -15.59 4.29 8.31
C GLU A 10 -14.25 4.32 7.54
N ASN A 11 -13.44 3.27 7.63
CA ASN A 11 -12.13 3.17 7.00
C ASN A 11 -12.18 2.19 5.83
N LEU A 12 -11.69 2.63 4.67
CA LEU A 12 -11.49 1.79 3.50
C LEU A 12 -10.01 1.45 3.41
N VAL A 13 -9.70 0.16 3.42
CA VAL A 13 -8.36 -0.36 3.17
C VAL A 13 -8.40 -1.24 1.93
N ILE A 14 -7.55 -0.92 0.94
CA ILE A 14 -7.37 -1.72 -0.27
C ILE A 14 -5.99 -2.37 -0.18
N LEU A 15 -5.94 -3.68 -0.07
CA LEU A 15 -4.73 -4.50 0.00
C LEU A 15 -4.51 -5.15 -1.37
N GLY A 16 -3.26 -5.24 -1.84
CA GLY A 16 -3.01 -6.01 -3.06
C GLY A 16 -1.59 -5.92 -3.59
N ASP A 17 -1.35 -6.74 -4.61
CA ASP A 17 -0.20 -6.64 -5.51
C ASP A 17 -0.50 -5.58 -6.58
N PHE A 18 0.06 -4.39 -6.39
CA PHE A 18 -0.16 -3.25 -7.28
C PHE A 18 0.85 -3.15 -8.42
N ASN A 19 1.87 -4.03 -8.44
CA ASN A 19 2.98 -3.98 -9.41
C ASN A 19 3.67 -2.60 -9.53
N ILE A 20 3.61 -1.78 -8.48
CA ILE A 20 4.30 -0.49 -8.38
C ILE A 20 5.18 -0.54 -7.14
N ASP A 21 6.47 -0.31 -7.31
CA ASP A 21 7.42 -0.22 -6.21
C ASP A 21 7.80 1.24 -5.94
N PHE A 22 7.32 1.80 -4.84
CA PHE A 22 7.64 3.18 -4.46
C PHE A 22 9.08 3.37 -3.96
N ASN A 23 9.83 2.30 -3.70
CA ASN A 23 11.25 2.39 -3.35
C ASN A 23 12.16 2.59 -4.58
N ARG A 24 11.62 2.45 -5.81
CA ARG A 24 12.35 2.71 -7.06
C ARG A 24 12.21 4.17 -7.50
N GLU A 25 13.25 4.66 -8.18
CA GLU A 25 13.26 6.02 -8.74
C GLU A 25 12.05 6.24 -9.68
N ASN A 26 11.55 7.48 -9.71
CA ASN A 26 10.42 7.95 -10.54
C ASN A 26 9.01 7.46 -10.20
N ASN A 27 8.82 6.55 -9.23
CA ASN A 27 7.47 6.12 -8.84
C ASN A 27 6.79 7.04 -7.82
N PHE A 28 7.54 7.91 -7.15
CA PHE A 28 7.00 8.92 -6.22
C PHE A 28 5.99 9.88 -6.88
N LYS A 29 6.08 10.09 -8.20
CA LYS A 29 5.14 10.93 -8.96
C LYS A 29 3.69 10.44 -8.89
N TYR A 30 3.48 9.14 -8.66
CA TYR A 30 2.14 8.56 -8.56
C TYR A 30 1.50 8.81 -7.19
N LEU A 31 2.27 9.21 -6.17
CA LEU A 31 1.74 9.46 -4.83
C LEU A 31 0.72 10.61 -4.84
N ASP A 32 1.04 11.70 -5.53
CA ASP A 32 0.13 12.84 -5.65
C ASP A 32 -1.11 12.48 -6.47
N THR A 33 -0.96 11.68 -7.53
CA THR A 33 -2.10 11.16 -8.30
C THR A 33 -3.04 10.34 -7.42
N LEU A 34 -2.52 9.42 -6.61
CA LEU A 34 -3.32 8.59 -5.70
C LEU A 34 -4.01 9.43 -4.62
N ARG A 35 -3.29 10.40 -4.05
CA ARG A 35 -3.85 11.29 -3.01
C ARG A 35 -4.93 12.21 -3.56
N VAL A 36 -4.71 12.85 -4.70
CA VAL A 36 -5.64 13.84 -5.26
C VAL A 36 -6.85 13.15 -5.90
N ASN A 37 -6.63 12.11 -6.70
CA ASN A 37 -7.72 11.52 -7.49
C ASN A 37 -8.55 10.50 -6.70
N LEU A 38 -7.93 9.77 -5.77
CA LEU A 38 -8.62 8.73 -4.99
C LEU A 38 -8.93 9.18 -3.56
N ASN A 39 -8.39 10.31 -3.11
CA ASN A 39 -8.41 10.71 -1.69
C ASN A 39 -7.89 9.58 -0.78
N MET A 40 -6.86 8.87 -1.23
CA MET A 40 -6.25 7.75 -0.51
C MET A 40 -4.74 7.92 -0.40
N THR A 41 -4.17 7.42 0.69
CA THR A 41 -2.74 7.41 0.94
C THR A 41 -2.21 5.98 0.80
N PRO A 42 -1.21 5.73 -0.05
CA PRO A 42 -0.52 4.45 -0.08
C PRO A 42 0.33 4.28 1.19
N VAL A 43 0.24 3.10 1.78
CA VAL A 43 1.00 2.65 2.94
C VAL A 43 1.86 1.49 2.50
N PHE A 44 3.15 1.74 2.50
CA PHE A 44 4.20 0.82 2.10
C PHE A 44 5.38 1.01 3.06
N SER A 45 6.32 0.08 3.06
CA SER A 45 7.48 0.10 3.96
C SER A 45 8.76 -0.10 3.14
N LYS A 46 9.85 -0.54 3.74
CA LYS A 46 11.03 -1.02 2.98
C LYS A 46 11.10 -2.55 2.99
N CYS A 47 9.98 -3.22 3.28
CA CYS A 47 9.89 -4.68 3.31
C CYS A 47 9.72 -5.21 1.89
N LEU A 48 10.59 -6.14 1.50
CA LEU A 48 10.55 -6.78 0.19
C LEU A 48 9.43 -7.80 0.15
N THR A 49 8.57 -7.71 -0.86
CA THR A 49 7.42 -8.61 -1.02
C THR A 49 7.52 -9.46 -2.28
N PHE A 50 8.49 -9.15 -3.15
CA PHE A 50 8.76 -9.88 -4.38
C PHE A 50 10.25 -10.24 -4.52
N LYS A 51 10.53 -11.33 -5.23
CA LYS A 51 11.86 -11.99 -5.33
C LYS A 51 13.01 -11.08 -5.81
N ASP A 52 12.70 -9.98 -6.51
CA ASP A 52 13.68 -9.07 -7.14
C ASP A 52 13.95 -7.78 -6.34
N LEU A 53 13.97 -7.87 -5.01
CA LEU A 53 14.17 -6.72 -4.11
C LEU A 53 13.14 -5.59 -4.30
N SER A 54 11.94 -5.94 -4.75
CA SER A 54 10.85 -4.99 -4.94
C SER A 54 9.80 -5.14 -3.86
N GLN A 55 9.13 -4.03 -3.51
CA GLN A 55 7.88 -4.06 -2.75
C GLN A 55 6.69 -3.79 -3.68
N LEU A 56 6.02 -4.86 -4.14
CA LEU A 56 4.87 -4.77 -5.05
C LEU A 56 3.53 -4.91 -4.32
N ASP A 57 3.52 -5.67 -3.21
CA ASP A 57 2.41 -5.74 -2.29
C ASP A 57 2.45 -4.63 -1.23
N TRP A 58 1.41 -3.79 -1.20
CA TRP A 58 1.21 -2.71 -0.22
C TRP A 58 -0.30 -2.40 -0.07
N CYS A 59 -0.70 -1.30 0.58
CA CYS A 59 -2.13 -0.96 0.72
C CYS A 59 -2.47 0.53 0.54
N LEU A 60 -3.73 0.85 0.19
CA LEU A 60 -4.29 2.21 0.19
C LEU A 60 -5.24 2.39 1.38
N THR A 61 -5.22 3.57 1.98
CA THR A 61 -6.14 3.97 3.07
C THR A 61 -6.77 5.34 2.79
N ASN A 62 -8.07 5.50 3.06
CA ASN A 62 -8.82 6.75 2.87
C ASN A 62 -8.65 7.81 3.98
N LYS A 63 -7.95 7.51 5.10
CA LYS A 63 -7.60 8.52 6.12
C LYS A 63 -6.12 8.90 6.02
N SER A 64 -5.83 10.18 6.29
CA SER A 64 -4.52 10.68 6.72
C SER A 64 -4.16 10.06 8.08
N ASN A 65 -3.81 8.78 8.06
CA ASN A 65 -3.09 8.09 9.12
C ASN A 65 -3.70 8.14 10.56
N PRO A 66 -4.66 7.28 10.91
CA PRO A 66 -4.78 6.78 12.30
C PRO A 66 -3.70 5.72 12.63
N PHE A 67 -2.90 5.29 11.66
CA PHE A 67 -1.83 4.27 11.75
C PHE A 67 -0.52 4.77 12.40
N GLY A 68 -0.54 5.83 13.21
CA GLY A 68 0.41 5.95 14.32
C GLY A 68 0.37 4.72 15.27
N GLN A 69 -0.66 3.86 15.13
CA GLN A 69 -0.86 2.64 15.91
C GLN A 69 -0.60 1.32 15.16
N ILE A 70 -0.47 1.28 13.83
CA ILE A 70 -0.15 0.00 13.15
C ILE A 70 1.33 -0.04 12.84
N LYS A 71 2.06 -0.71 13.74
CA LYS A 71 3.53 -0.82 13.71
C LYS A 71 4.05 -1.79 12.65
N SER A 72 3.18 -2.61 12.04
CA SER A 72 3.59 -3.57 11.00
C SER A 72 2.37 -4.20 10.35
N PHE A 73 2.25 -4.10 9.02
CA PHE A 73 1.53 -5.10 8.25
C PHE A 73 2.53 -6.19 7.87
N GLN A 74 2.40 -7.38 8.47
CA GLN A 74 3.04 -8.58 7.95
C GLN A 74 2.14 -9.10 6.83
N ILE A 75 2.58 -8.94 5.59
CA ILE A 75 2.00 -9.63 4.45
C ILE A 75 2.53 -11.07 4.54
N LEU A 76 1.67 -11.99 4.99
CA LEU A 76 1.98 -13.41 4.94
C LEU A 76 1.94 -13.83 3.47
N VAL A 77 3.12 -13.95 2.86
CA VAL A 77 3.25 -14.56 1.53
C VAL A 77 3.17 -16.08 1.76
N PRO A 78 2.14 -16.79 1.26
CA PRO A 78 2.15 -18.25 1.30
C PRO A 78 3.25 -18.76 0.37
N HIS A 79 4.10 -19.64 0.89
CA HIS A 79 5.17 -20.33 0.16
C HIS A 79 4.64 -21.21 -0.97
#